data_AF-A0A662HGV1-F1
#
_entry.id   AF-A0A662HGV1-F1
#
_cell.length_a   1.000
_cell.length_b   1.000
_cell.length_c   1.000
_cell.angle_alpha   90.00
_cell.angle_beta   90.00
_cell.angle_gamma   90.00
#
_symmetry.space_group_name_H-M   'P 1'
#
loop_
_entity.id
_entity.type
_entity.pdbx_description
1 polymer ?
#
loop_
_entity_poly.entity_id
_entity_poly.type
_entity_poly.pdbx_seq_one_letter_code
_entity_poly.pdbx_strand_id
1 'polypeptide(L)'
;ASSVIVAIDRPRWSPGLGLEAQVKEELRRESIACVFARPFCTLEPIGDPYIDEFAKFFGKPELEIEIRNNVVVSATVKRSAPCGSTYYVAEKIVGIGTKELIVKAGLLLHYYPCLASMEQDPILGDTPLHIAGLVTKKAVYQALKRALQRRKKLS
;
A
#
# COMPACT_ATOMS: atom_id res chain seq x y z
N ALA A 1 -20.42 17.73 1.84
CA ALA A 1 -19.67 16.90 2.79
C ALA A 1 -18.29 16.66 2.23
N SER A 2 -17.26 16.74 3.08
CA SER A 2 -15.87 16.80 2.66
C SER A 2 -14.98 16.13 3.70
N SER A 3 -14.04 15.32 3.24
CA SER A 3 -12.95 14.76 4.03
C SER A 3 -11.65 14.97 3.27
N VAL A 4 -10.53 15.03 3.98
CA VAL A 4 -9.22 15.36 3.43
C VAL A 4 -8.26 14.19 3.58
N ILE A 5 -7.64 13.81 2.47
CA ILE A 5 -6.51 12.88 2.45
C ILE A 5 -5.29 13.66 2.00
N VAL A 6 -4.27 13.72 2.85
CA VAL A 6 -2.98 14.30 2.51
C VAL A 6 -2.00 13.17 2.24
N ALA A 7 -1.65 12.99 0.97
CA ALA A 7 -0.67 12.02 0.53
C ALA A 7 0.74 12.56 0.77
N ILE A 8 1.49 11.94 1.69
CA ILE A 8 2.88 12.33 1.96
C ILE A 8 3.83 11.25 1.47
N ASP A 9 4.02 11.24 0.15
CA ASP A 9 4.99 10.37 -0.51
C ASP A 9 6.41 10.97 -0.48
N ARG A 10 6.54 12.28 -0.23
CA ARG A 10 7.82 12.97 -0.02
C ARG A 10 7.83 13.66 1.34
N PRO A 11 8.90 13.52 2.16
CA PRO A 11 8.94 14.09 3.52
C PRO A 11 8.67 15.60 3.53
N ARG A 12 9.26 16.34 2.57
CA ARG A 12 9.10 17.79 2.40
C ARG A 12 7.70 18.28 2.06
N TRP A 13 6.77 17.40 1.69
CA TRP A 13 5.35 17.78 1.52
C TRP A 13 4.63 17.90 2.87
N SER A 14 5.24 17.37 3.93
CA SER A 14 4.78 17.60 5.29
C SER A 14 5.36 18.89 5.85
N PRO A 15 4.54 19.73 6.49
CA PRO A 15 5.03 20.85 7.29
C PRO A 15 5.55 20.43 8.68
N GLY A 16 5.59 19.13 8.99
CA GLY A 16 5.98 18.57 10.27
C GLY A 16 4.80 18.26 11.20
N LEU A 17 5.00 17.32 12.13
CA LEU A 17 3.93 16.77 12.99
C LEU A 17 3.14 17.84 13.77
N GLY A 18 3.79 18.94 14.17
CA GLY A 18 3.13 20.03 14.88
C GLY A 18 2.06 20.72 14.02
N LEU A 19 2.42 21.15 12.82
CA LEU A 19 1.45 21.80 11.92
C LEU A 19 0.44 20.79 11.36
N GLU A 20 0.83 19.54 11.13
CA GLU A 20 -0.13 18.48 10.78
C GLU A 20 -1.21 18.32 11.86
N ALA A 21 -0.84 18.35 13.15
CA ALA A 21 -1.78 18.28 14.25
C ALA A 21 -2.70 19.50 14.33
N GLN A 22 -2.16 20.71 14.09
CA GLN A 22 -2.95 21.94 14.04
C GLN A 22 -3.98 21.90 12.91
N VAL A 23 -3.57 21.52 11.69
CA VAL A 23 -4.47 21.37 10.54
C VAL A 23 -5.55 20.32 10.82
N LYS A 24 -5.20 19.17 11.42
CA LYS A 24 -6.19 18.16 11.81
C LYS A 24 -7.22 18.71 12.80
N GLU A 25 -6.78 19.47 13.79
CA GLU A 25 -7.67 20.04 14.81
C GLU A 25 -8.59 21.12 14.22
N GLU A 26 -8.07 21.99 13.35
CA GLU A 26 -8.88 22.99 12.65
C GLU A 26 -9.95 22.33 11.77
N LEU A 27 -9.58 21.35 10.95
CA LEU A 27 -10.54 20.61 10.13
C LEU A 27 -11.56 19.84 10.98
N ARG A 28 -11.12 19.26 12.09
CA ARG A 28 -12.02 18.55 13.03
C ARG A 28 -13.08 19.48 13.61
N ARG A 29 -12.76 20.74 13.92
CA ARG A 29 -13.74 21.73 14.43
C ARG A 29 -14.83 22.03 13.41
N GLU A 30 -14.49 21.95 12.12
CA GLU A 30 -15.44 22.04 11.00
C GLU A 30 -16.11 20.69 10.67
N SER A 31 -15.94 19.66 11.51
CA SER A 31 -16.43 18.30 11.29
C SER A 31 -15.91 17.65 9.98
N ILE A 32 -14.69 18.00 9.57
CA ILE A 32 -14.00 17.45 8.40
C ILE A 32 -12.95 16.44 8.87
N ALA A 33 -13.10 15.18 8.47
CA ALA A 33 -12.09 14.16 8.73
C ALA A 33 -10.81 14.44 7.93
N CYS A 34 -9.64 14.23 8.53
CA CYS A 34 -8.36 14.47 7.87
C CYS A 34 -7.34 13.37 8.23
N VAL A 35 -6.71 12.79 7.21
CA VAL A 35 -5.65 11.79 7.36
C VAL A 35 -4.41 12.19 6.58
N PHE A 36 -3.25 12.00 7.21
CA PHE A 36 -1.94 12.19 6.57
C PHE A 36 -1.33 10.80 6.36
N ALA A 37 -1.37 10.32 5.12
CA ALA A 37 -0.92 8.98 4.77
C ALA A 37 0.55 9.03 4.32
N ARG A 38 1.41 8.25 4.99
CA ARG A 38 2.86 8.30 4.83
C ARG A 38 3.46 6.89 4.69
N PRO A 39 3.96 6.50 3.50
CA PRO A 39 3.57 7.00 2.17
C PRO A 39 2.08 6.76 1.88
N PHE A 40 1.55 7.27 0.77
CA PHE A 40 0.12 7.21 0.48
C PHE A 40 -0.43 5.77 0.40
N CYS A 41 0.40 4.81 -0.03
CA CYS A 41 0.05 3.39 -0.04
C CYS A 41 -0.02 2.74 1.36
N THR A 42 0.10 3.49 2.47
CA THR A 42 -0.20 2.98 3.82
C THR A 42 -1.61 3.31 4.29
N LEU A 43 -2.38 4.09 3.53
CA LEU A 43 -3.75 4.45 3.89
C LEU A 43 -4.60 3.20 4.11
N GLU A 44 -5.27 3.15 5.27
CA GLU A 44 -6.28 2.16 5.64
C GLU A 44 -7.61 2.88 5.94
N PRO A 45 -8.75 2.18 5.90
CA PRO A 45 -10.02 2.71 6.38
C PRO A 45 -9.91 3.22 7.82
N ILE A 46 -10.52 4.36 8.10
CA ILE A 46 -10.50 5.04 9.41
C ILE A 46 -11.91 5.23 10.00
N GLY A 47 -12.96 4.77 9.32
CA GLY A 47 -14.35 4.92 9.76
C GLY A 47 -15.04 6.18 9.24
N ASP A 48 -14.36 6.99 8.43
CA ASP A 48 -14.97 8.11 7.72
C ASP A 48 -15.50 7.64 6.36
N PRO A 49 -16.76 7.91 5.99
CA PRO A 49 -17.37 7.32 4.79
C PRO A 49 -16.66 7.71 3.48
N TYR A 50 -16.07 8.91 3.38
CA TYR A 50 -15.41 9.35 2.15
C TYR A 50 -14.01 8.77 2.02
N ILE A 51 -13.25 8.79 3.12
CA ILE A 51 -11.91 8.21 3.16
C ILE A 51 -11.99 6.69 2.99
N ASP A 52 -12.98 6.04 3.63
CA ASP A 52 -13.18 4.60 3.52
C ASP A 52 -13.63 4.20 2.10
N GLU A 53 -14.47 4.99 1.44
CA GLU A 53 -14.85 4.76 0.03
C GLU A 53 -13.62 4.82 -0.88
N PHE A 54 -12.74 5.81 -0.70
CA PHE A 54 -11.46 5.86 -1.42
C PHE A 54 -10.58 4.64 -1.08
N ALA A 55 -10.50 4.30 0.21
CA ALA A 55 -9.71 3.19 0.74
C ALA A 55 -10.24 1.80 0.39
N LYS A 56 -11.39 1.69 -0.30
CA LYS A 56 -11.82 0.44 -0.96
C LYS A 56 -10.96 0.15 -2.20
N PHE A 57 -10.61 1.19 -2.96
CA PHE A 57 -9.93 1.05 -4.25
C PHE A 57 -8.43 1.35 -4.17
N PHE A 58 -8.05 2.31 -3.31
CA PHE A 58 -6.68 2.82 -3.24
C PHE A 58 -6.15 2.96 -1.81
N GLY A 59 -4.89 2.60 -1.58
CA GLY A 59 -4.25 2.69 -0.27
C GLY A 59 -3.35 1.49 -0.04
N LYS A 60 -3.48 0.83 1.11
CA LYS A 60 -2.73 -0.37 1.46
C LYS A 60 -3.05 -1.54 0.52
N PRO A 61 -2.10 -1.98 -0.32
CA PRO A 61 -2.37 -2.96 -1.36
C PRO A 61 -3.00 -4.26 -0.85
N GLU A 62 -3.93 -4.80 -1.61
CA GLU A 62 -4.51 -6.12 -1.38
C GLU A 62 -4.62 -6.90 -2.69
N LEU A 63 -4.17 -8.15 -2.64
CA LEU A 63 -4.04 -9.04 -3.78
C LEU A 63 -4.64 -10.41 -3.45
N GLU A 64 -5.09 -11.07 -4.50
CA GLU A 64 -5.43 -12.49 -4.53
C GLU A 64 -4.51 -13.18 -5.53
N ILE A 65 -3.93 -14.32 -5.16
CA ILE A 65 -2.95 -15.04 -5.97
C ILE A 65 -3.44 -16.48 -6.13
N GLU A 66 -3.28 -17.04 -7.33
CA GLU A 66 -3.46 -18.46 -7.60
C GLU A 66 -2.11 -19.13 -7.87
N ILE A 67 -1.95 -20.35 -7.40
CA ILE A 67 -0.68 -21.08 -7.45
C ILE A 67 -0.92 -22.47 -8.04
N ARG A 68 -0.10 -22.86 -9.02
CA ARG A 68 -0.03 -24.23 -9.53
C ARG A 68 1.44 -24.68 -9.52
N ASN A 69 1.72 -25.87 -9.02
CA ASN A 69 3.09 -26.41 -8.94
C ASN A 69 4.12 -25.45 -8.30
N ASN A 70 3.72 -24.72 -7.26
CA ASN A 70 4.54 -23.70 -6.57
C ASN A 70 4.96 -22.51 -7.46
N VAL A 71 4.21 -22.23 -8.51
CA VAL A 71 4.36 -21.06 -9.39
C VAL A 71 3.07 -20.26 -9.40
N VAL A 72 3.17 -18.94 -9.37
CA VAL A 72 2.02 -18.03 -9.50
C VAL A 72 1.47 -18.11 -10.92
N VAL A 73 0.19 -18.45 -11.06
CA VAL A 73 -0.48 -18.52 -12.38
C VAL A 73 -1.40 -17.34 -12.64
N SER A 74 -1.88 -16.68 -11.60
CA SER A 74 -2.66 -15.45 -11.70
C SER A 74 -2.50 -14.61 -10.44
N ALA A 75 -2.64 -13.29 -10.58
CA ALA A 75 -2.69 -12.34 -9.48
C ALA A 75 -3.75 -11.27 -9.78
N THR A 76 -4.75 -11.15 -8.92
CA THR A 76 -5.85 -10.19 -9.04
C THR A 76 -5.73 -9.12 -7.96
N VAL A 77 -5.76 -7.84 -8.36
CA VAL A 77 -5.75 -6.71 -7.44
C VAL A 77 -7.15 -6.49 -6.88
N LYS A 78 -7.27 -6.46 -5.55
CA LYS A 78 -8.50 -6.06 -4.84
C LYS A 78 -8.46 -4.59 -4.44
N ARG A 79 -7.27 -4.12 -4.06
CA ARG A 79 -6.98 -2.71 -3.75
C ARG A 79 -5.56 -2.37 -4.19
N SER A 80 -5.39 -1.24 -4.87
CA SER A 80 -4.09 -0.83 -5.40
C SER A 80 -3.43 0.23 -4.52
N ALA A 81 -2.10 0.30 -4.56
CA ALA A 81 -1.40 1.54 -4.24
C ALA A 81 -1.89 2.66 -5.19
N PRO A 82 -2.07 3.90 -4.71
CA PRO A 82 -2.57 5.01 -5.52
C PRO A 82 -1.73 5.31 -6.77
N CYS A 83 -0.42 5.04 -6.73
CA CYS A 83 0.49 5.25 -7.86
C CYS A 83 0.40 4.17 -8.96
N GLY A 84 -0.42 3.12 -8.79
CA GLY A 84 -0.57 2.02 -9.75
C GLY A 84 0.44 0.88 -9.61
N SER A 85 1.41 0.98 -8.70
CA SER A 85 2.48 -0.03 -8.54
C SER A 85 1.96 -1.43 -8.21
N THR A 86 0.81 -1.54 -7.55
CA THR A 86 0.21 -2.84 -7.23
C THR A 86 -0.24 -3.61 -8.47
N TYR A 87 -0.83 -2.93 -9.47
CA TYR A 87 -1.18 -3.56 -10.75
C TYR A 87 0.07 -4.04 -11.48
N TYR A 88 1.10 -3.19 -11.54
CA TYR A 88 2.38 -3.56 -12.15
C TYR A 88 3.00 -4.78 -11.47
N VAL A 89 3.06 -4.80 -10.14
CA VAL A 89 3.59 -5.95 -9.38
C VAL A 89 2.74 -7.19 -9.63
N ALA A 90 1.41 -7.09 -9.61
CA ALA A 90 0.51 -8.22 -9.86
C ALA A 90 0.75 -8.86 -11.24
N GLU A 91 0.91 -8.06 -12.28
CA GLU A 91 1.23 -8.54 -13.62
C GLU A 91 2.59 -9.27 -13.63
N LYS A 92 3.63 -8.68 -13.02
CA LYS A 92 5.01 -9.17 -13.11
C LYS A 92 5.34 -10.34 -12.18
N ILE A 93 4.50 -10.64 -11.19
CA ILE A 93 4.70 -11.82 -10.34
C ILE A 93 4.17 -13.12 -10.94
N VAL A 94 3.37 -13.05 -12.01
CA VAL A 94 2.92 -14.25 -12.75
C VAL A 94 4.13 -14.97 -13.34
N GLY A 95 4.19 -16.28 -13.16
CA GLY A 95 5.32 -17.12 -13.56
C GLY A 95 6.47 -17.20 -12.54
N ILE A 96 6.41 -16.45 -11.43
CA ILE A 96 7.44 -16.50 -10.38
C ILE A 96 7.17 -17.65 -9.40
N GLY A 97 8.23 -18.34 -8.96
CA GLY A 97 8.17 -19.38 -7.94
C GLY A 97 7.87 -18.83 -6.55
N THR A 98 7.12 -19.59 -5.73
CA THR A 98 6.69 -19.13 -4.40
C THR A 98 7.83 -18.84 -3.43
N LYS A 99 9.04 -19.39 -3.66
CA LYS A 99 10.21 -19.21 -2.80
C LYS A 99 10.82 -17.82 -2.94
N GLU A 100 10.98 -17.32 -4.16
CA GLU A 100 11.54 -15.99 -4.44
C GLU A 100 10.48 -14.88 -4.56
N LEU A 101 9.19 -15.23 -4.59
CA LEU A 101 8.07 -14.32 -4.84
C LEU A 101 8.12 -13.01 -4.03
N ILE A 102 8.35 -13.10 -2.72
CA ILE A 102 8.33 -11.92 -1.84
C ILE A 102 9.50 -10.98 -2.14
N VAL A 103 10.68 -11.55 -2.38
CA VAL A 103 11.88 -10.77 -2.74
C VAL A 103 11.67 -10.09 -4.09
N LYS A 104 11.17 -10.83 -5.08
CA LYS A 104 10.87 -10.31 -6.42
C LYS A 104 9.81 -9.21 -6.39
N ALA A 105 8.74 -9.36 -5.61
CA ALA A 105 7.71 -8.33 -5.47
C ALA A 105 8.27 -7.00 -4.93
N GLY A 106 9.18 -7.05 -3.96
CA GLY A 106 9.87 -5.86 -3.46
C GLY A 106 10.74 -5.20 -4.53
N LEU A 107 11.54 -5.99 -5.26
CA LEU A 107 12.37 -5.50 -6.36
C LEU A 107 11.55 -4.86 -7.48
N LEU A 108 10.42 -5.48 -7.85
CA LEU A 108 9.52 -4.97 -8.87
C LEU A 108 8.98 -3.58 -8.50
N LEU A 109 8.66 -3.33 -7.22
CA LEU A 109 8.27 -1.98 -6.79
C LEU A 109 9.40 -0.97 -7.05
N HIS A 110 10.65 -1.31 -6.73
CA HIS A 110 11.79 -0.41 -6.94
C HIS A 110 12.05 -0.11 -8.43
N TYR A 111 11.61 -0.98 -9.34
CA TYR A 111 11.68 -0.74 -10.79
C TYR A 111 10.53 0.12 -11.32
N TYR A 112 9.45 0.24 -10.56
CA TYR A 112 8.28 1.03 -10.92
C TYR A 112 8.50 2.52 -10.61
N PRO A 113 8.00 3.46 -11.43
CA PRO A 113 8.03 4.90 -11.14
C PRO A 113 7.10 5.27 -9.98
N CYS A 114 7.44 4.83 -8.77
CA CYS A 114 6.68 5.08 -7.56
C CYS A 114 6.73 6.58 -7.17
N LEU A 115 5.64 7.08 -6.58
CA LEU A 115 5.60 8.45 -6.04
C LEU A 115 6.41 8.60 -4.75
N ALA A 116 6.58 7.51 -4.01
CA ALA A 116 7.29 7.47 -2.74
C ALA A 116 8.78 7.79 -2.92
N SER A 117 9.26 8.77 -2.15
CA SER A 117 10.61 9.29 -2.22
C SER A 117 11.65 8.34 -1.64
N MET A 118 12.90 8.50 -2.09
CA MET A 118 14.11 7.97 -1.45
C MET A 118 14.71 8.94 -0.42
N GLU A 119 14.11 10.12 -0.23
CA GLU A 119 14.48 11.06 0.83
C GLU A 119 14.18 10.41 2.20
N GLN A 120 15.10 10.54 3.16
CA GLN A 120 14.88 10.09 4.53
C GLN A 120 13.73 10.86 5.17
N ASP A 121 12.77 10.13 5.74
CA ASP A 121 11.67 10.70 6.50
C ASP A 121 11.93 10.51 8.01
N PRO A 122 12.20 11.57 8.77
CA PRO A 122 12.46 11.47 10.20
C PRO A 122 11.25 10.96 11.00
N ILE A 123 10.03 11.09 10.47
CA ILE A 123 8.80 10.58 11.12
C ILE A 123 8.70 9.07 10.93
N LEU A 124 9.07 8.55 9.76
CA LEU A 124 9.08 7.10 9.51
C LEU A 124 10.31 6.40 10.07
N GLY A 125 11.41 7.14 10.26
CA GLY A 125 12.73 6.56 10.55
C GLY A 125 13.34 5.82 9.35
N ASP A 126 12.80 6.03 8.15
CA ASP A 126 13.22 5.40 6.90
C ASP A 126 12.76 6.22 5.69
N THR A 127 13.09 5.78 4.48
CA THR A 127 12.58 6.36 3.24
C THR A 127 11.15 5.91 2.95
N PRO A 128 10.26 6.79 2.45
CA PRO A 128 8.92 6.40 2.01
C PRO A 128 8.93 5.25 0.99
N LEU A 129 9.90 5.19 0.07
CA LEU A 129 10.00 4.11 -0.90
C LEU A 129 10.31 2.76 -0.24
N HIS A 130 11.18 2.73 0.78
CA HIS A 130 11.44 1.48 1.51
C HIS A 130 10.19 1.00 2.23
N ILE A 131 9.44 1.90 2.89
CA ILE A 131 8.15 1.58 3.51
C ILE A 131 7.16 1.04 2.47
N ALA A 132 7.06 1.67 1.30
CA ALA A 132 6.22 1.16 0.19
C ALA A 132 6.65 -0.25 -0.26
N GLY A 133 7.96 -0.53 -0.25
CA GLY A 133 8.54 -1.85 -0.50
C GLY A 133 8.08 -2.90 0.51
N LEU A 134 8.14 -2.57 1.80
CA LEU A 134 7.68 -3.44 2.87
C LEU A 134 6.16 -3.69 2.79
N VAL A 135 5.38 -2.66 2.49
CA VAL A 135 3.93 -2.74 2.28
C VAL A 135 3.60 -3.69 1.12
N THR A 136 4.31 -3.55 -0.01
CA THR A 136 4.15 -4.42 -1.19
C THR A 136 4.49 -5.87 -0.86
N LYS A 137 5.66 -6.11 -0.22
CA LYS A 137 6.08 -7.44 0.24
C LYS A 137 5.04 -8.08 1.15
N LYS A 138 4.49 -7.31 2.10
CA LYS A 138 3.46 -7.77 3.03
C LYS A 138 2.17 -8.15 2.33
N ALA A 139 1.71 -7.35 1.36
CA ALA A 139 0.51 -7.64 0.57
C ALA A 139 0.65 -8.96 -0.21
N VAL A 140 1.78 -9.14 -0.91
CA VAL A 140 2.07 -10.38 -1.65
C VAL A 140 2.23 -11.58 -0.71
N TYR A 141 2.89 -11.40 0.43
CA TYR A 141 3.02 -12.46 1.45
C TYR A 141 1.66 -12.93 1.97
N GLN A 142 0.75 -12.00 2.29
CA GLN A 142 -0.58 -12.35 2.76
C GLN A 142 -1.39 -13.07 1.68
N ALA A 143 -1.29 -12.63 0.42
CA ALA A 143 -1.94 -13.28 -0.71
C ALA A 143 -1.41 -14.71 -0.91
N LEU A 144 -0.08 -14.90 -0.86
CA LEU A 144 0.57 -16.20 -0.94
C LEU A 144 0.11 -17.13 0.20
N LYS A 145 0.08 -16.63 1.44
CA LYS A 145 -0.37 -17.39 2.61
C LYS A 145 -1.81 -17.88 2.44
N ARG A 146 -2.73 -17.01 1.98
CA ARG A 146 -4.13 -17.37 1.70
C ARG A 146 -4.24 -18.42 0.61
N ALA A 147 -3.48 -18.28 -0.48
CA ALA A 147 -3.48 -19.22 -1.59
C ALA A 147 -3.02 -20.63 -1.17
N LEU A 148 -1.94 -20.72 -0.40
CA LEU A 148 -1.44 -21.99 0.14
C LEU A 148 -2.43 -22.65 1.10
N GLN A 149 -3.13 -21.85 1.94
CA GLN A 149 -4.17 -22.37 2.84
C GLN A 149 -5.37 -22.93 2.08
N ARG A 150 -5.82 -22.27 1.01
CA ARG A 150 -6.91 -22.76 0.16
C ARG A 150 -6.55 -24.08 -0.52
N ARG A 151 -5.32 -24.21 -1.03
CA ARG A 151 -4.83 -25.46 -1.63
C ARG A 151 -4.88 -26.64 -0.65
N LYS A 152 -4.48 -26.43 0.61
CA LYS A 152 -4.56 -27.48 1.65
C LYS A 152 -5.97 -27.92 2.01
N LYS A 153 -6.99 -27.07 1.80
CA LYS A 153 -8.39 -27.43 2.03
C LYS A 153 -9.02 -28.21 0.87
N LEU A 154 -8.39 -28.15 -0.31
CA LEU A 154 -8.86 -28.78 -1.55
C LEU A 154 -8.13 -30.09 -1.87
N SER A 155 -7.05 -30.39 -1.14
CA SER A 155 -6.28 -31.65 -1.17
C SER A 155 -6.72 -32.58 -0.06
#